data_AF-A0A966QLE2-F1
#
_entry.id   AF-A0A966QLE2-F1
#
_cell.length_a   1.000
_cell.length_b   1.000
_cell.length_c   1.000
_cell.angle_alpha   90.00
_cell.angle_beta   90.00
_cell.angle_gamma   90.00
#
_symmetry.space_group_name_H-M   'P 1'
#
loop_
_entity.id
_entity.type
_entity.pdbx_description
1 polymer ?
#
loop_
_entity_poly.entity_id
_entity_poly.type
_entity_poly.pdbx_seq_one_letter_code
_entity_poly.pdbx_strand_id
1 'polypeptide(L)'
;MLGTLLPLGAPLGSPLLAQQSALLDAVKQNPQRGKALCLQLRQYNAQDLSFTSAQVTREVARQQSLSPADAEVLVTYVVGLYCPDVR
;
A
#
# COMPACT_ATOMS: atom_id res chain seq x y z
N MET A 1 50.50 -17.57 3.42
CA MET A 1 50.04 -16.34 4.09
C MET A 1 48.58 -16.12 3.70
N LEU A 2 47.65 -16.64 4.50
CA LEU A 2 46.21 -16.41 4.34
C LEU A 2 45.91 -14.96 4.75
N GLY A 3 45.46 -14.13 3.81
CA GLY A 3 44.88 -12.81 4.10
C GLY A 3 43.37 -12.88 3.91
N THR A 4 42.63 -12.98 5.00
CA THR A 4 41.17 -12.97 5.06
C THR A 4 40.63 -11.61 4.65
N LEU A 5 39.86 -11.57 3.57
CA LEU A 5 39.03 -10.43 3.17
C LEU A 5 37.83 -10.35 4.12
N LEU A 6 37.73 -9.26 4.90
CA LEU A 6 36.49 -8.87 5.59
C LEU A 6 35.52 -8.28 4.54
N PRO A 7 34.33 -8.86 4.29
CA PRO A 7 33.31 -8.14 3.55
C PRO A 7 32.71 -7.07 4.47
N LEU A 8 32.73 -5.82 4.00
CA LEU A 8 32.00 -4.71 4.57
C LEU A 8 30.52 -5.09 4.71
N GLY A 9 29.94 -4.84 5.88
CA GLY A 9 28.53 -5.10 6.18
C GLY A 9 27.61 -4.39 5.19
N ALA A 10 26.75 -5.17 4.55
CA ALA A 10 25.64 -4.63 3.77
C ALA A 10 24.60 -4.01 4.71
N PRO A 11 24.04 -2.83 4.38
CA PRO A 11 22.95 -2.26 5.17
C PRO A 11 21.74 -3.20 5.08
N LEU A 12 21.26 -3.66 6.24
CA LEU A 12 20.01 -4.41 6.37
C LEU A 12 18.82 -3.45 6.18
N GLY A 13 18.70 -2.84 5.00
CA GLY A 13 17.44 -2.23 4.59
C GLY A 13 16.46 -3.35 4.25
N SER A 14 15.43 -3.56 5.09
CA SER A 14 14.44 -4.61 4.82
C SER A 14 13.69 -4.30 3.50
N PRO A 15 13.71 -5.19 2.50
CA PRO A 15 13.07 -4.95 1.20
C PRO A 15 11.57 -4.65 1.33
N LEU A 16 10.94 -5.15 2.39
CA LEU A 16 9.54 -4.90 2.73
C LEU A 16 9.23 -3.42 3.02
N LEU A 17 10.13 -2.70 3.69
CA LEU A 17 9.93 -1.28 3.99
C LEU A 17 10.11 -0.42 2.73
N ALA A 18 11.08 -0.77 1.89
CA ALA A 18 11.32 -0.11 0.61
C ALA A 18 10.14 -0.30 -0.36
N GLN A 19 9.55 -1.51 -0.39
CA GLN A 19 8.39 -1.79 -1.25
C GLN A 19 7.14 -1.01 -0.82
N GLN A 20 6.85 -0.96 0.49
CA GLN A 20 5.72 -0.18 1.01
C GLN A 20 5.90 1.32 0.77
N SER A 21 7.10 1.86 0.96
CA SER A 21 7.36 3.28 0.67
C SER A 21 7.19 3.60 -0.81
N ALA A 22 7.72 2.78 -1.71
CA ALA A 22 7.50 2.94 -3.15
C ALA A 22 6.01 2.89 -3.54
N LEU A 23 5.23 1.99 -2.93
CA LEU A 23 3.78 1.90 -3.13
C LEU A 23 3.07 3.20 -2.73
N LEU A 24 3.37 3.73 -1.54
CA LEU A 24 2.72 4.93 -1.02
C LEU A 24 3.19 6.20 -1.75
N ASP A 25 4.46 6.26 -2.16
CA ASP A 25 5.00 7.39 -2.93
C ASP A 25 4.33 7.53 -4.30
N ALA A 26 3.95 6.42 -4.94
CA ALA A 26 3.18 6.45 -6.20
C ALA A 26 1.81 7.14 -6.04
N VAL A 27 1.20 7.06 -4.85
CA VAL A 27 -0.05 7.79 -4.54
C VAL A 27 0.24 9.26 -4.28
N LYS A 28 1.27 9.58 -3.48
CA LYS A 28 1.65 10.96 -3.18
C LYS A 28 1.99 11.75 -4.45
N GLN A 29 2.71 11.11 -5.38
CA GLN A 29 3.14 11.71 -6.64
C GLN A 29 1.99 11.83 -7.66
N ASN A 30 0.90 11.08 -7.47
CA ASN A 30 -0.28 11.14 -8.34
C ASN A 30 -1.59 11.24 -7.52
N PRO A 31 -1.96 12.45 -7.07
CA PRO A 31 -3.18 12.65 -6.28
C PRO A 31 -4.47 12.22 -6.97
N GLN A 32 -4.50 12.21 -8.31
CA GLN A 32 -5.68 11.74 -9.05
C GLN A 32 -5.89 10.24 -8.87
N ARG A 33 -4.81 9.45 -8.80
CA ARG A 33 -4.91 8.02 -8.48
C ARG A 33 -5.47 7.80 -7.08
N GLY A 34 -4.99 8.57 -6.09
CA GLY A 34 -5.52 8.53 -4.73
C GLY A 34 -7.02 8.88 -4.66
N LYS A 35 -7.45 9.95 -5.34
CA LYS A 35 -8.86 10.33 -5.44
C LYS A 35 -9.72 9.30 -6.18
N ALA A 36 -9.21 8.68 -7.24
CA ALA A 36 -9.93 7.63 -7.96
C ALA A 36 -10.16 6.40 -7.07
N LEU A 37 -9.12 5.94 -6.36
CA LEU A 37 -9.25 4.84 -5.41
C LEU A 37 -10.22 5.22 -4.28
N CYS A 38 -10.14 6.45 -3.78
CA CYS A 38 -11.07 6.96 -2.78
C CYS A 38 -12.55 6.88 -3.23
N LEU A 39 -12.86 7.28 -4.46
CA LEU A 39 -14.22 7.14 -5.01
C LEU A 39 -14.67 5.68 -5.09
N GLN A 40 -13.77 4.77 -5.42
CA GLN A 40 -14.06 3.34 -5.40
C GLN A 40 -14.35 2.84 -3.98
N LEU A 41 -13.58 3.25 -2.97
CA LEU A 41 -13.80 2.82 -1.59
C LEU A 41 -15.17 3.29 -1.05
N ARG A 42 -15.63 4.49 -1.44
CA ARG A 42 -17.00 4.95 -1.12
C ARG A 42 -18.09 4.03 -1.69
N GLN A 43 -17.87 3.43 -2.86
CA GLN A 43 -18.83 2.50 -3.45
C GLN A 43 -18.95 1.20 -2.64
N TYR A 44 -17.87 0.75 -2.00
CA TYR A 44 -17.92 -0.40 -1.09
C TYR A 44 -18.67 -0.05 0.20
N ASN A 45 -18.44 1.13 0.77
CA ASN A 45 -19.21 1.60 1.93
C ASN A 45 -20.71 1.72 1.65
N ALA A 46 -21.09 2.15 0.44
CA ALA A 46 -22.48 2.18 0.02
C ALA A 46 -23.13 0.77 -0.06
N GLN A 47 -22.32 -0.28 0.01
CA GLN A 47 -22.73 -1.69 0.08
C GLN A 47 -22.51 -2.29 1.48
N ASP A 48 -22.34 -1.44 2.52
CA ASP A 48 -22.03 -1.84 3.90
C ASP A 48 -20.73 -2.66 4.05
N LEU A 49 -19.81 -2.53 3.09
CA LEU A 49 -18.48 -3.15 3.16
C LEU A 49 -17.46 -2.15 3.69
N SER A 50 -16.78 -2.51 4.79
CA SER A 50 -15.63 -1.73 5.27
C SER A 50 -14.48 -1.79 4.26
N PHE A 51 -13.77 -0.66 4.10
CA PHE A 51 -12.64 -0.57 3.16
C PHE A 51 -11.47 -1.48 3.54
N THR A 52 -11.38 -1.95 4.80
CA THR A 52 -10.38 -2.91 5.28
C THR A 52 -10.91 -4.36 5.33
N SER A 53 -12.16 -4.59 4.93
CA SER A 53 -12.70 -5.96 4.90
C SER A 53 -11.88 -6.85 3.96
N ALA A 54 -11.74 -8.14 4.32
CA ALA A 54 -10.97 -9.09 3.53
C ALA A 54 -11.46 -9.22 2.08
N GLN A 55 -12.75 -8.96 1.83
CA GLN A 55 -13.31 -8.92 0.48
C GLN A 55 -12.76 -7.71 -0.30
N VAL A 56 -12.84 -6.51 0.27
CA VAL A 56 -12.39 -5.28 -0.40
C VAL A 56 -10.87 -5.29 -0.59
N THR A 57 -10.09 -5.66 0.42
CA THR A 57 -8.63 -5.68 0.31
C THR A 57 -8.14 -6.68 -0.73
N ARG A 58 -8.76 -7.86 -0.86
CA ARG A 58 -8.46 -8.81 -1.94
C ARG A 58 -8.80 -8.27 -3.33
N GLU A 59 -9.94 -7.60 -3.46
CA GLU A 59 -10.36 -7.05 -4.75
C GLU A 59 -9.45 -5.89 -5.18
N VAL A 60 -9.11 -4.98 -4.27
CA VAL A 60 -8.13 -3.91 -4.53
C VAL A 60 -6.75 -4.51 -4.83
N ALA A 61 -6.31 -5.53 -4.09
CA ALA A 61 -5.05 -6.22 -4.35
C ALA A 61 -4.98 -6.76 -5.78
N ARG A 62 -6.04 -7.43 -6.23
CA ARG A 62 -6.16 -7.95 -7.60
C ARG A 62 -6.08 -6.83 -8.65
N GLN A 63 -6.79 -5.73 -8.43
CA GLN A 63 -6.86 -4.62 -9.38
C GLN A 63 -5.54 -3.82 -9.46
N GLN A 64 -4.80 -3.74 -8.36
CA GLN A 64 -3.56 -2.99 -8.25
C GLN A 64 -2.31 -3.87 -8.43
N SER A 65 -2.48 -5.17 -8.64
CA SER A 65 -1.39 -6.16 -8.69
C SER A 65 -0.52 -6.15 -7.43
N LEU A 66 -1.17 -6.15 -6.26
CA LEU A 66 -0.54 -6.11 -4.93
C LEU A 66 -0.82 -7.39 -4.13
N SER A 67 -0.08 -7.57 -3.04
CA SER A 67 -0.50 -8.50 -1.99
C SER A 67 -1.72 -7.94 -1.23
N PRO A 68 -2.55 -8.79 -0.59
CA PRO A 68 -3.63 -8.31 0.28
C PRO A 68 -3.14 -7.37 1.40
N ALA A 69 -1.96 -7.63 1.96
CA ALA A 69 -1.37 -6.80 3.00
C ALA A 69 -0.97 -5.41 2.47
N ASP A 70 -0.33 -5.34 1.30
CA ASP A 70 0.02 -4.08 0.66
C ASP A 70 -1.23 -3.30 0.24
N ALA A 71 -2.29 -3.99 -0.20
CA ALA A 71 -3.56 -3.38 -0.52
C ALA A 71 -4.23 -2.76 0.73
N GLU A 72 -4.20 -3.44 1.87
CA GLU A 72 -4.70 -2.91 3.15
C GLU A 72 -3.96 -1.63 3.58
N VAL A 73 -2.63 -1.63 3.47
CA VAL A 73 -1.79 -0.45 3.72
C VAL A 73 -2.16 0.69 2.76
N LEU A 74 -2.28 0.39 1.47
CA LEU A 74 -2.66 1.37 0.44
C LEU A 74 -4.02 2.01 0.71
N VAL A 75 -5.06 1.23 0.99
CA VAL A 75 -6.41 1.77 1.20
C VAL A 75 -6.48 2.60 2.48
N THR A 76 -5.82 2.18 3.55
CA THR A 76 -5.73 2.95 4.80
C THR A 76 -5.06 4.30 4.57
N TYR A 77 -3.96 4.30 3.81
CA TYR A 77 -3.25 5.52 3.46
C TYR A 77 -4.09 6.47 2.61
N VAL A 78 -4.80 5.94 1.60
CA VAL A 78 -5.67 6.73 0.72
C VAL A 78 -6.87 7.31 1.47
N VAL A 79 -7.51 6.54 2.37
CA VAL A 79 -8.60 7.04 3.21
C VAL A 79 -8.12 8.22 4.06
N GLY A 80 -6.98 8.08 4.74
CA GLY A 80 -6.41 9.14 5.57
C GLY A 80 -6.04 10.42 4.81
N LEU A 81 -5.72 10.31 3.51
CA LEU A 81 -5.36 11.48 2.69
C LEU A 81 -6.52 12.09 1.90
N TYR A 82 -7.50 11.29 1.45
CA TYR A 82 -8.44 11.73 0.41
C TYR A 82 -9.93 11.51 0.73
N CYS A 83 -10.29 10.63 1.66
CA CYS A 83 -11.69 10.42 2.07
C CYS A 83 -11.82 10.11 3.57
N PRO A 84 -11.83 11.14 4.42
CA PRO A 84 -12.05 10.93 5.85
C PRO A 84 -13.46 10.42 6.19
N ASP A 85 -14.39 10.44 5.23
CA ASP A 85 -15.76 9.94 5.35
C ASP A 85 -15.93 8.44 5.11
N VAL A 86 -14.91 7.77 4.56
CA VAL A 86 -14.92 6.32 4.29
C VAL A 86 -14.59 5.52 5.57
N ARG A 87 -15.30 4.40 5.80
CA ARG A 87 -15.28 3.56 7.02
C ARG A 87 -15.05 2.07 6.76
#